data_AF-A0AAW6Y163-F1
#
_entry.id   AF-A0AAW6Y163-F1
#
_cell.length_a   1.000
_cell.length_b   1.000
_cell.length_c   1.000
_cell.angle_alpha   90.00
_cell.angle_beta   90.00
_cell.angle_gamma   90.00
#
_symmetry.space_group_name_H-M   'P 1'
#
loop_
_entity.id
_entity.type
_entity.pdbx_description
1 polymer ?
#
loop_
_entity_poly.entity_id
_entity_poly.type
_entity_poly.pdbx_seq_one_letter_code
_entity_poly.pdbx_strand_id
1 'polypeptide(L)' 'HDENNEAKIGDTVRIMETRPLSHAKRYRLTKIVKKSI' A
#
# COMPACT_ATOMS: atom_id res chain seq x y z
N HIS A 1 4.28 -0.32 1.70
CA HIS A 1 4.45 0.41 2.95
C HIS A 1 3.35 1.45 2.99
N ASP A 2 2.49 1.34 3.98
CA ASP A 2 1.39 2.25 4.26
C ASP A 2 1.77 2.95 5.57
N GLU A 3 1.97 4.27 5.54
CA GLU A 3 2.48 5.05 6.68
C GLU A 3 1.36 5.39 7.67
N ASN A 4 0.12 5.52 7.19
CA ASN A 4 -1.03 5.95 7.99
C ASN A 4 -2.00 4.80 8.32
N ASN A 5 -1.71 3.57 7.86
CA ASN A 5 -2.61 2.41 7.95
C ASN A 5 -4.02 2.72 7.41
N GLU A 6 -4.08 3.45 6.30
CA GLU A 6 -5.35 3.84 5.68
C GLU A 6 -6.00 2.71 4.90
N ALA A 7 -5.22 1.75 4.39
CA ALA A 7 -5.73 0.62 3.63
C ALA A 7 -6.35 -0.44 4.54
N LYS A 8 -7.60 -0.82 4.28
CA LYS A 8 -8.30 -1.88 4.99
C LYS A 8 -8.32 -3.18 4.18
N ILE A 9 -8.60 -4.29 4.87
CA ILE A 9 -8.79 -5.59 4.24
C ILE A 9 -9.98 -5.49 3.28
N GLY A 10 -9.76 -5.86 2.01
CA GLY A 10 -10.76 -5.77 0.95
C GLY A 10 -10.62 -4.55 0.04
N ASP A 11 -9.78 -3.58 0.40
CA ASP A 11 -9.55 -2.41 -0.45
C ASP A 11 -8.66 -2.76 -1.66
N THR A 12 -9.01 -2.19 -2.82
CA THR A 12 -8.14 -2.24 -4.00
C THR A 12 -7.19 -1.06 -3.95
N VAL A 13 -5.90 -1.33 -3.80
CA VAL A 13 -4.86 -0.31 -3.65
C VAL A 13 -3.88 -0.35 -4.83
N ARG A 14 -3.39 0.82 -5.23
CA ARG A 14 -2.24 0.95 -6.14
C ARG A 14 -0.98 1.11 -5.33
N ILE A 15 0.02 0.33 -5.71
CA ILE A 15 1.36 0.35 -5.13
C ILE A 15 2.38 0.74 -6.20
N MET A 16 3.49 1.32 -5.76
CA MET A 16 4.63 1.68 -6.61
C MET A 16 5.89 1.00 -6.07
N GLU A 17 6.75 0.52 -6.98
CA GLU A 17 8.06 0.00 -6.63
C GLU A 17 8.97 1.11 -6.10
N THR A 18 9.68 0.81 -5.02
CA THR A 18 10.64 1.73 -4.41
C THR A 18 11.93 0.98 -4.09
N ARG A 19 12.97 1.72 -3.66
CA ARG A 19 14.13 1.10 -3.02
C ARG A 19 13.68 0.17 -1.87
N PRO A 20 14.45 -0.88 -1.53
CA PRO A 20 14.14 -1.75 -0.40
C PRO A 20 13.93 -0.92 0.88
N LEU A 21 12.73 -0.99 1.45
CA LEU A 21 12.37 -0.31 2.70
C LEU A 21 12.60 -1.19 3.93
N SER A 22 12.64 -2.51 3.73
CA SER A 22 12.92 -3.50 4.76
C SER A 22 13.35 -4.81 4.08
N HIS A 23 13.62 -5.86 4.86
CA HIS A 23 14.02 -7.18 4.36
C HIS A 23 13.05 -7.74 3.29
N ALA A 24 11.74 -7.52 3.48
CA ALA A 24 10.71 -7.99 2.54
C ALA A 24 9.90 -6.87 1.84
N LYS A 25 10.02 -5.60 2.28
CA LYS A 25 9.16 -4.51 1.78
C LYS A 25 9.85 -3.73 0.66
N ARG A 26 9.34 -3.86 -0.57
CA ARG A 26 9.85 -3.16 -1.79
C ARG A 26 8.83 -2.24 -2.46
N TYR A 27 7.63 -2.14 -1.91
CA TYR A 27 6.53 -1.40 -2.49
C TYR A 27 6.02 -0.36 -1.50
N ARG A 28 5.63 0.83 -1.98
CA ARG A 28 4.91 1.86 -1.20
C ARG A 28 3.46 1.96 -1.67
N LEU A 29 2.54 2.22 -0.74
CA LEU A 29 1.14 2.51 -1.07
C LEU A 29 1.07 3.90 -1.73
N THR A 30 0.48 3.98 -2.92
CA THR A 30 0.35 5.25 -3.66
C THR A 30 -1.05 5.82 -3.56
N LYS A 31 -2.08 5.00 -3.79
CA LYS A 31 -3.49 5.44 -3.74
C LYS A 31 -4.44 4.27 -3.50
N ILE A 32 -5.49 4.50 -2.73
CA ILE A 32 -6.62 3.57 -2.61
C ILE A 32 -7.58 3.83 -3.78
N VAL A 33 -7.76 2.83 -4.64
CA VAL A 33 -8.61 2.94 -5.85
C VAL A 33 -10.06 2.65 -5.53
N LYS A 34 -10.31 1.61 -4.74
CA LYS A 34 -11.66 1.22 -4.33
C LYS A 34 -11.64 0.86 -2.85
N LYS A 35 -12.42 1.60 -2.07
CA LYS A 35 -12.70 1.23 -0.68
C LYS A 35 -13.84 0.22 -0.69
N SER A 36 -13.67 -0.89 0.02
CA SER A 36 -14.81 -1.77 0.31
C SER A 36 -15.66 -1.10 1.38
N ILE A 37 -16.97 -1.03 1.11
CA ILE A 37 -18.00 -0.59 2.09
C ILE A 37 -18.25 -1.73 3.08
#